data_AF-A0A8B6EDU5-F1
#
_entry.id   AF-A0A8B6EDU5-F1
#
_cell.length_a   1.000
_cell.length_b   1.000
_cell.length_c   1.000
_cell.angle_alpha   90.00
_cell.angle_beta   90.00
_cell.angle_gamma   90.00
#
_symmetry.space_group_name_H-M   'P 1'
#
loop_
_entity.id
_entity.type
_entity.pdbx_description
1 polymer ?
#
loop_
_entity_poly.entity_id
_entity_poly.type
_entity_poly.pdbx_seq_one_letter_code
_entity_poly.pdbx_strand_id
1 'polypeptide(L)'
;MLKNINIRHGGSMLHLRWEVSRAGAVIKLLAIAARLHLVYILEKEKGLWLILRRKLIAQLANDYRWGAITEWLRLSQTMCGGLNQEISIEKEERRIETLAKPKRVPSEFQDDRRSVYWIESNPPTPGPNGVTVIVATKRVSELAQHRVPHQYKHDRPSPIWPVRQTALEQEASERINQLSMHKNAHPQHAYDRTAYIEVSPGAKRAASTERIEMLSRPKMRQDRFGMDETEWGQYFPVSDAAKKATASGRIESLAESKRYHAMFQNEKPVQWPVDDGAMKAIASLEIQKLARPRSRTMIKDDYDPYKVPMAARRARATPRLDELCVPLPRKTRAKKA
;
A
#
# COMPACT_ATOMS: atom_id res chain seq x y z
N MET A 1 -42.91 -47.92 -34.28
CA MET A 1 -42.36 -49.29 -34.29
C MET A 1 -42.56 -49.90 -32.92
N LEU A 2 -43.46 -50.87 -32.83
CA LEU A 2 -43.82 -51.60 -31.61
C LEU A 2 -42.67 -52.53 -31.22
N LYS A 3 -42.26 -52.51 -29.95
CA LYS A 3 -41.61 -53.66 -29.31
C LYS A 3 -42.48 -54.09 -28.15
N ASN A 4 -43.24 -55.16 -28.39
CA ASN A 4 -43.95 -55.92 -27.37
C ASN A 4 -42.91 -56.64 -26.50
N ILE A 5 -43.03 -56.53 -25.18
CA ILE A 5 -42.45 -57.48 -24.24
C ILE A 5 -43.64 -58.19 -23.60
N ASN A 6 -43.83 -59.45 -23.95
CA ASN A 6 -44.81 -60.36 -23.33
C ASN A 6 -44.07 -61.19 -22.28
N ILE A 7 -44.49 -61.12 -21.03
CA ILE A 7 -44.22 -62.15 -20.02
C ILE A 7 -45.58 -62.54 -19.42
N ARG A 8 -45.98 -63.80 -19.61
CA ARG A 8 -47.16 -64.41 -19.00
C ARG A 8 -46.76 -65.18 -17.75
N HIS A 9 -47.35 -64.82 -16.62
CA HIS A 9 -47.67 -65.80 -15.57
C HIS A 9 -48.92 -65.36 -14.80
N GLY A 10 -49.95 -66.22 -14.83
CA GLY A 10 -51.05 -66.30 -13.87
C GLY A 10 -51.92 -65.06 -13.63
N GLY A 11 -53.05 -64.97 -14.33
CA GLY A 11 -54.28 -64.33 -13.84
C GLY A 11 -54.32 -62.79 -13.78
N SER A 12 -55.43 -62.23 -14.23
CA SER A 12 -55.83 -60.80 -14.14
C SER A 12 -55.11 -59.80 -15.07
N MET A 13 -55.93 -59.23 -15.95
CA MET A 13 -55.66 -58.16 -16.90
C MET A 13 -55.78 -56.81 -16.17
N LEU A 14 -54.74 -55.98 -16.16
CA LEU A 14 -54.88 -54.55 -15.89
C LEU A 14 -54.24 -53.74 -17.02
N HIS A 15 -55.11 -53.17 -17.85
CA HIS A 15 -54.79 -52.16 -18.84
C HIS A 15 -54.31 -50.89 -18.11
N LEU A 16 -53.03 -50.53 -18.26
CA LEU A 16 -52.55 -49.20 -17.89
C LEU A 16 -52.04 -48.48 -19.15
N ARG A 17 -52.95 -47.67 -19.69
CA ARG A 17 -52.69 -46.67 -20.73
C ARG A 17 -51.81 -45.58 -20.13
N TRP A 18 -50.50 -45.60 -20.43
CA TRP A 18 -49.58 -44.53 -20.03
C TRP A 18 -49.37 -43.56 -21.20
N GLU A 19 -49.83 -42.32 -21.02
CA GLU A 19 -49.75 -41.24 -22.00
C GLU A 19 -48.33 -40.70 -22.20
N VAL A 20 -48.02 -40.43 -23.46
CA VAL A 20 -46.74 -39.99 -24.06
C VAL A 20 -46.25 -38.60 -23.58
N SER A 21 -46.92 -37.96 -22.63
CA SER A 21 -46.65 -36.58 -22.22
C SER A 21 -45.46 -36.41 -21.27
N ARG A 22 -45.06 -37.45 -20.52
CA ARG A 22 -43.96 -37.36 -19.54
C ARG A 22 -42.56 -37.53 -20.14
N ALA A 23 -42.42 -38.23 -21.26
CA ALA A 23 -41.11 -38.45 -21.91
C ALA A 23 -40.55 -37.14 -22.51
N GLY A 24 -41.39 -36.29 -23.08
CA GLY A 24 -40.98 -35.00 -23.63
C GLY A 24 -40.50 -34.00 -22.56
N ALA A 25 -41.09 -34.04 -21.37
CA ALA A 25 -40.69 -33.19 -20.24
C ALA A 25 -39.32 -33.63 -19.67
N VAL A 26 -39.07 -34.94 -19.56
CA VAL A 26 -37.82 -35.49 -19.04
C VAL A 26 -36.65 -35.20 -19.98
N ILE A 27 -36.85 -35.29 -21.30
CA ILE A 27 -35.81 -34.96 -22.29
C ILE A 27 -35.49 -33.46 -22.27
N LYS A 28 -36.49 -32.59 -22.11
CA LYS A 28 -36.28 -31.14 -21.98
C LYS A 28 -35.53 -30.77 -20.69
N LEU A 29 -35.86 -31.42 -19.57
CA LEU A 29 -35.16 -31.20 -18.29
C LEU A 29 -33.71 -31.68 -18.33
N LEU A 30 -33.43 -32.83 -18.97
CA LEU A 30 -32.07 -33.32 -19.17
C LEU A 30 -31.24 -32.39 -20.08
N ALA A 31 -31.85 -31.83 -21.13
CA ALA A 31 -31.18 -30.86 -21.99
C ALA A 31 -30.86 -29.53 -21.28
N ILE A 32 -31.73 -29.09 -20.37
CA ILE A 32 -31.50 -27.91 -19.52
C ILE A 32 -30.40 -28.20 -18.49
N ALA A 33 -30.43 -29.36 -17.84
CA ALA A 33 -29.40 -29.78 -16.89
C ALA A 33 -28.02 -29.90 -17.56
N ALA A 34 -27.95 -30.46 -18.77
CA ALA A 34 -26.72 -30.53 -19.56
C ALA A 34 -26.18 -29.14 -19.93
N ARG A 35 -27.06 -28.20 -20.31
CA ARG A 35 -26.67 -26.80 -20.58
C ARG A 35 -26.16 -26.08 -19.33
N LEU A 36 -26.79 -26.31 -18.17
CA LEU A 36 -26.34 -25.74 -16.89
C LEU A 36 -24.98 -26.30 -16.47
N HIS A 37 -24.74 -27.59 -16.70
CA HIS A 37 -23.46 -28.23 -16.40
C HIS A 37 -22.32 -27.73 -17.32
N LEU A 38 -22.63 -27.46 -18.59
CA LEU A 38 -21.69 -26.88 -19.56
C LEU A 38 -21.32 -25.42 -19.23
N VAL A 39 -22.31 -24.61 -18.80
CA VAL A 39 -22.05 -23.23 -18.34
C VAL A 39 -21.27 -23.22 -17.03
N TYR A 40 -21.56 -24.15 -16.12
CA TYR A 40 -20.82 -24.29 -14.86
C TYR A 40 -19.34 -24.67 -15.06
N ILE A 41 -19.03 -25.50 -16.07
CA ILE A 41 -17.65 -25.89 -16.39
C ILE A 41 -16.88 -24.78 -17.13
N LEU A 42 -17.54 -24.01 -18.00
CA LEU A 42 -16.89 -22.97 -18.81
C LEU A 42 -16.60 -21.66 -18.06
N GLU A 43 -17.21 -21.43 -16.90
CA GLU A 43 -17.23 -20.09 -16.27
C GLU A 43 -16.62 -20.05 -14.86
N LYS A 44 -15.63 -20.90 -14.60
CA LYS A 44 -14.84 -20.89 -13.35
C LYS A 44 -13.86 -19.70 -13.22
N GLU A 45 -13.80 -18.80 -14.21
CA GLU A 45 -12.82 -17.70 -14.24
C GLU A 45 -13.38 -16.28 -14.11
N LYS A 46 -14.69 -16.02 -14.21
CA LYS A 46 -15.22 -14.63 -14.15
C LYS A 46 -16.56 -14.57 -13.41
N GLY A 47 -16.61 -13.83 -12.30
CA GLY A 47 -17.72 -13.76 -11.32
C GLY A 47 -19.03 -13.11 -11.81
N LEU A 48 -19.57 -13.52 -12.96
CA LEU A 48 -20.87 -13.10 -13.51
C LEU A 48 -22.03 -14.05 -13.17
N TRP A 49 -21.74 -15.13 -12.44
CA TRP A 49 -22.67 -16.23 -12.14
C TRP A 49 -23.96 -15.79 -11.42
N LEU A 50 -23.86 -14.83 -10.49
CA LEU A 50 -25.03 -14.36 -9.72
C LEU A 50 -26.03 -13.55 -10.56
N ILE A 51 -25.57 -12.84 -11.59
CA ILE A 51 -26.41 -11.97 -12.42
C ILE A 51 -27.16 -12.81 -13.46
N LEU A 52 -26.47 -13.78 -14.08
CA LEU A 52 -27.08 -14.71 -15.03
C LEU A 52 -28.05 -15.67 -14.35
N ARG A 53 -27.75 -16.14 -13.12
CA ARG A 53 -28.67 -16.97 -12.33
C ARG A 53 -29.97 -16.25 -12.00
N ARG A 54 -29.91 -14.96 -11.62
CA ARG A 54 -31.12 -14.17 -11.32
C ARG A 54 -31.97 -13.90 -12.56
N LYS A 55 -31.35 -13.62 -13.72
CA LYS A 55 -32.08 -13.44 -14.99
C LYS A 55 -32.72 -14.73 -15.49
N LEU A 56 -32.04 -15.88 -15.35
CA LEU A 56 -32.59 -17.16 -15.77
C LEU A 56 -33.71 -17.67 -14.85
N ILE A 57 -33.59 -17.45 -13.53
CA ILE A 57 -34.68 -17.72 -12.57
C ILE A 57 -35.89 -16.82 -12.84
N ALA A 58 -35.67 -15.55 -13.21
CA ALA A 58 -36.75 -14.64 -13.59
C ALA A 58 -37.43 -15.02 -14.92
N GLN A 59 -36.69 -15.54 -15.90
CA GLN A 59 -37.27 -16.06 -17.15
C GLN A 59 -38.04 -17.37 -16.93
N LEU A 60 -37.52 -18.30 -16.13
CA LEU A 60 -38.21 -19.55 -15.80
C LEU A 60 -39.43 -19.33 -14.89
N ALA A 61 -39.45 -18.25 -14.11
CA ALA A 61 -40.59 -17.86 -13.28
C ALA A 61 -41.79 -17.36 -14.08
N ASN A 62 -41.59 -16.88 -15.32
CA ASN A 62 -42.67 -16.38 -16.18
C ASN A 62 -43.35 -17.49 -17.01
N ASP A 63 -42.67 -18.60 -17.28
CA ASP A 63 -43.18 -19.65 -18.19
C ASP A 63 -43.84 -20.85 -17.49
N TYR A 64 -43.68 -21.03 -16.16
CA TYR A 64 -44.24 -22.17 -15.45
C TYR A 64 -44.94 -21.79 -14.14
N ARG A 65 -46.24 -22.11 -14.05
CA ARG A 65 -47.11 -21.89 -12.88
C ARG A 65 -46.53 -22.53 -11.60
N TRP A 66 -46.32 -21.70 -10.58
CA TRP A 66 -45.60 -21.92 -9.32
C TRP A 66 -46.24 -22.87 -8.28
N GLY A 67 -46.89 -23.96 -8.69
CA GLY A 67 -47.58 -24.86 -7.76
C GLY A 67 -46.75 -26.01 -7.18
N ALA A 68 -45.71 -26.49 -7.88
CA ALA A 68 -45.15 -27.83 -7.62
C ALA A 68 -43.72 -27.87 -7.04
N ILE A 69 -43.06 -26.72 -6.84
CA ILE A 69 -41.66 -26.66 -6.38
C ILE A 69 -41.56 -26.42 -4.86
N THR A 70 -42.58 -25.83 -4.25
CA THR A 70 -42.63 -25.60 -2.79
C THR A 70 -42.81 -26.90 -2.00
N GLU A 71 -43.48 -27.91 -2.57
CA GLU A 71 -43.60 -29.24 -1.98
C GLU A 71 -42.31 -30.07 -2.08
N TRP A 72 -41.54 -29.91 -3.15
CA TRP A 72 -40.25 -30.60 -3.33
C TRP A 72 -39.17 -30.07 -2.36
N LEU A 73 -39.17 -28.76 -2.10
CA LEU A 73 -38.30 -28.13 -1.08
C LEU A 73 -38.67 -28.52 0.35
N ARG A 74 -39.96 -28.79 0.63
CA ARG A 74 -40.42 -29.30 1.92
C ARG A 74 -40.07 -30.78 2.13
N LEU A 75 -40.20 -31.60 1.08
CA LEU A 75 -39.87 -33.03 1.11
C LEU A 75 -38.35 -33.30 1.14
N SER A 76 -37.52 -32.45 0.53
CA SER A 76 -36.06 -32.58 0.62
C SER A 76 -35.52 -32.25 2.02
N GLN A 77 -36.19 -31.37 2.77
CA GLN A 77 -35.82 -31.06 4.16
C GLN A 77 -36.20 -32.18 5.14
N THR A 78 -37.25 -32.96 4.85
CA THR A 78 -37.65 -34.11 5.68
C THR A 78 -36.84 -35.38 5.40
N MET A 79 -36.24 -35.54 4.21
CA MET A 79 -35.44 -36.73 3.86
C MET A 79 -33.95 -36.65 4.25
N CYS A 80 -33.49 -35.52 4.81
CA CYS A 80 -32.14 -35.40 5.38
C CYS A 80 -32.10 -35.49 6.92
N GLY A 81 -33.25 -35.71 7.56
CA GLY A 81 -33.37 -35.93 9.00
C GLY A 81 -33.31 -37.41 9.35
N GLY A 82 -32.12 -38.01 9.34
CA GLY A 82 -31.99 -39.40 9.75
C GLY A 82 -30.61 -39.97 9.44
N LEU A 83 -29.64 -39.65 10.30
CA LEU A 83 -28.44 -40.45 10.60
C LEU A 83 -27.64 -39.71 11.69
N ASN A 84 -28.23 -39.57 12.88
CA ASN A 84 -27.47 -39.24 14.08
C ASN A 84 -26.96 -40.58 14.66
N GLN A 85 -25.89 -41.10 14.07
CA GLN A 85 -24.99 -41.96 14.82
C GLN A 85 -24.10 -41.03 15.64
N GLU A 86 -24.24 -41.09 16.96
CA GLU A 86 -23.31 -40.51 17.93
C GLU A 86 -21.96 -41.19 17.76
N ILE A 87 -21.15 -40.67 16.84
CA ILE A 87 -19.72 -40.90 16.86
C ILE A 87 -19.20 -39.79 17.78
N SER A 88 -18.89 -40.13 19.03
CA SER A 88 -18.04 -39.33 19.89
C SER A 88 -16.63 -39.34 19.32
N ILE A 89 -16.44 -38.61 18.22
CA ILE A 89 -15.13 -38.19 17.75
C ILE A 89 -14.72 -37.11 18.73
N GLU A 90 -13.75 -37.39 19.58
CA GLU A 90 -12.98 -36.33 20.23
C GLU A 90 -12.48 -35.41 19.12
N LYS A 91 -13.17 -34.28 18.96
CA LYS A 91 -12.89 -33.32 17.91
C LYS A 91 -11.58 -32.64 18.30
N GLU A 92 -10.45 -33.17 17.82
CA GLU A 92 -9.19 -32.46 17.92
C GLU A 92 -9.41 -31.06 17.35
N GLU A 93 -9.39 -30.07 18.24
CA GLU A 93 -9.58 -28.68 17.85
C GLU A 93 -8.50 -28.35 16.85
N ARG A 94 -8.91 -27.93 15.65
CA ARG A 94 -7.94 -27.52 14.65
C ARG A 94 -7.16 -26.37 15.26
N ARG A 95 -5.83 -26.35 15.10
CA ARG A 95 -4.96 -25.27 15.63
C ARG A 95 -5.52 -23.86 15.35
N ILE A 96 -6.17 -23.67 14.20
CA ILE A 96 -6.83 -22.42 13.83
C ILE A 96 -8.00 -22.09 14.78
N GLU A 97 -8.80 -23.06 15.17
CA GLU A 97 -9.89 -22.91 16.15
C GLU A 97 -9.33 -22.58 17.54
N THR A 98 -8.20 -23.18 17.93
CA THR A 98 -7.49 -22.85 19.18
C THR A 98 -6.92 -21.43 19.16
N LEU A 99 -6.37 -20.99 18.03
CA LEU A 99 -5.83 -19.64 17.84
C LEU A 99 -6.91 -18.57 17.69
N ALA A 100 -8.10 -18.95 17.21
CA ALA A 100 -9.24 -18.05 17.06
C ALA A 100 -9.96 -17.78 18.39
N LYS A 101 -9.70 -18.57 19.44
CA LYS A 101 -10.23 -18.30 20.78
C LYS A 101 -9.59 -17.02 21.33
N PRO A 102 -10.38 -16.13 21.96
CA PRO A 102 -9.83 -14.97 22.64
C PRO A 102 -8.84 -15.45 23.71
N LYS A 103 -7.69 -14.76 23.82
CA LYS A 103 -6.68 -15.10 24.82
C LYS A 103 -7.34 -15.01 26.19
N ARG A 104 -7.28 -16.11 26.95
CA ARG A 104 -7.78 -16.14 28.32
C ARG A 104 -6.85 -15.29 29.17
N VAL A 105 -7.44 -14.27 29.77
CA VAL A 105 -6.73 -13.39 30.68
C VAL A 105 -6.69 -14.07 32.06
N PRO A 106 -5.56 -14.06 32.79
CA PRO A 106 -5.49 -14.64 34.13
C PRO A 106 -6.53 -14.03 35.07
N SER A 107 -7.00 -14.77 36.07
CA SER A 107 -7.95 -14.28 37.07
C SER A 107 -7.41 -13.11 37.90
N GLU A 108 -6.09 -12.97 37.98
CA GLU A 108 -5.38 -11.89 38.66
C GLU A 108 -5.19 -10.64 37.79
N PHE A 109 -5.65 -10.65 36.53
CA PHE A 109 -5.50 -9.52 35.65
C PHE A 109 -6.44 -8.38 36.06
N GLN A 110 -5.85 -7.34 36.62
CA GLN A 110 -6.50 -6.03 36.72
C GLN A 110 -6.41 -5.33 35.37
N ASP A 111 -7.58 -5.02 34.82
CA ASP A 111 -7.69 -4.18 33.63
C ASP A 111 -7.17 -2.78 33.98
N ASP A 112 -6.09 -2.37 33.33
CA ASP A 112 -5.44 -1.07 33.56
C ASP A 112 -6.39 0.03 33.06
N ARG A 113 -7.31 0.44 33.94
CA ARG A 113 -8.29 1.49 33.65
C ARG A 113 -7.50 2.75 33.38
N ARG A 114 -7.35 3.05 32.09
CA ARG A 114 -6.70 4.24 31.54
C ARG A 114 -7.36 5.54 32.03
N SER A 115 -7.06 5.95 33.26
CA SER A 115 -6.82 7.36 33.53
C SER A 115 -5.32 7.57 33.31
N VAL A 116 -4.97 8.04 32.12
CA VAL A 116 -3.60 8.25 31.60
C VAL A 116 -2.76 9.22 32.47
N TYR A 117 -3.32 9.79 33.53
CA TYR A 117 -2.62 10.65 34.47
C TYR A 117 -2.93 10.22 35.89
N TRP A 118 -1.94 9.62 36.56
CA TRP A 118 -1.90 9.59 38.01
C TRP A 118 -1.56 11.02 38.45
N ILE A 119 -2.56 11.78 38.90
CA ILE A 119 -2.39 13.21 39.24
C ILE A 119 -1.64 13.37 40.57
N GLU A 120 -1.76 12.37 41.46
CA GLU A 120 -1.29 12.44 42.85
C GLU A 120 -0.08 11.53 43.14
N SER A 121 0.33 10.66 42.22
CA SER A 121 1.43 9.70 42.45
C SER A 121 2.11 9.32 41.14
N ASN A 122 3.37 8.89 41.21
CA ASN A 122 4.02 8.29 40.05
C ASN A 122 3.39 6.92 39.75
N PRO A 123 3.21 6.54 38.48
CA PRO A 123 2.71 5.21 38.14
C PRO A 123 3.65 4.14 38.72
N PRO A 124 3.11 3.00 39.18
CA PRO A 124 3.95 1.90 39.66
C PRO A 124 4.90 1.45 38.53
N THR A 125 6.19 1.54 38.79
CA THR A 125 7.22 1.19 37.81
C THR A 125 7.31 -0.34 37.64
N PRO A 126 7.51 -0.85 36.41
CA PRO A 126 7.75 -2.28 36.20
C PRO A 126 9.01 -2.75 36.93
N GLY A 127 8.91 -3.83 37.69
CA GLY A 127 10.00 -4.37 38.53
C GLY A 127 9.53 -5.47 39.48
N PRO A 128 10.44 -6.09 40.26
CA PRO A 128 10.12 -7.20 41.18
C PRO A 128 9.09 -6.79 42.26
N ASN A 129 9.09 -5.51 42.62
CA ASN A 129 8.21 -4.91 43.63
C ASN A 129 7.09 -4.05 42.99
N GLY A 130 6.91 -4.13 41.67
CA GLY A 130 5.91 -3.37 40.91
C GLY A 130 4.69 -4.22 40.49
N VAL A 131 3.71 -3.58 39.84
CA VAL A 131 2.44 -4.24 39.42
C VAL A 131 2.64 -5.27 38.30
N THR A 132 3.63 -5.05 37.42
CA THR A 132 3.93 -5.96 36.32
C THR A 132 5.38 -6.42 36.37
N VAL A 133 5.59 -7.73 36.58
CA VAL A 133 6.88 -8.38 36.33
C VAL A 133 6.98 -8.62 34.82
N ILE A 134 8.03 -8.11 34.18
CA ILE A 134 8.29 -8.36 32.76
C ILE A 134 8.81 -9.80 32.63
N VAL A 135 7.90 -10.76 32.57
CA VAL A 135 8.23 -12.17 32.37
C VAL A 135 8.28 -12.44 30.87
N ALA A 136 9.49 -12.50 30.32
CA ALA A 136 9.68 -12.95 28.95
C ALA A 136 9.32 -14.45 28.88
N THR A 137 8.37 -14.80 28.01
CA THR A 137 8.10 -16.22 27.73
C THR A 137 9.35 -16.88 27.12
N LYS A 138 9.51 -18.19 27.34
CA LYS A 138 10.63 -18.97 26.78
C LYS A 138 10.84 -18.73 25.27
N ARG A 139 9.75 -18.57 24.52
CA ARG A 139 9.81 -18.28 23.09
C ARG A 139 10.33 -16.87 22.78
N VAL A 140 9.96 -15.88 23.58
CA VAL A 140 10.42 -14.49 23.42
C VAL A 140 11.89 -14.38 23.80
N SER A 141 12.35 -15.07 24.85
CA SER A 141 13.77 -15.11 25.18
C SER A 141 14.60 -15.80 24.10
N GLU A 142 14.12 -16.88 23.49
CA GLU A 142 14.75 -17.51 22.32
C GLU A 142 14.82 -16.58 21.10
N LEU A 143 13.80 -15.77 20.85
CA LEU A 143 13.79 -14.79 19.75
C LEU A 143 14.69 -13.58 20.00
N ALA A 144 14.89 -13.22 21.27
CA ALA A 144 15.79 -12.15 21.67
C ALA A 144 17.26 -12.56 21.58
N GLN A 145 17.57 -13.85 21.48
CA GLN A 145 18.93 -14.30 21.21
C GLN A 145 19.35 -13.87 19.79
N HIS A 146 20.54 -13.27 19.69
CA HIS A 146 21.13 -12.94 18.40
C HIS A 146 21.18 -14.21 17.53
N ARG A 147 20.75 -14.10 16.27
CA ARG A 147 20.91 -15.20 15.32
C ARG A 147 22.38 -15.30 14.97
N VAL A 148 23.02 -16.40 15.35
CA VAL A 148 24.39 -16.69 14.90
C VAL A 148 24.36 -16.78 13.38
N PRO A 149 25.09 -15.92 12.65
CA PRO A 149 25.12 -15.98 11.20
C PRO A 149 25.62 -17.36 10.79
N HIS A 150 24.87 -18.04 9.90
CA HIS A 150 25.31 -19.30 9.34
C HIS A 150 26.66 -19.09 8.64
N GLN A 151 27.73 -19.69 9.19
CA GLN A 151 29.08 -19.80 8.60
C GLN A 151 29.49 -18.60 7.74
N TYR A 152 29.39 -17.39 8.28
CA TYR A 152 29.88 -16.21 7.59
C TYR A 152 31.41 -16.21 7.64
N LYS A 153 32.05 -16.78 6.59
CA LYS A 153 33.48 -16.60 6.36
C LYS A 153 33.70 -15.18 5.85
N HIS A 154 34.28 -14.32 6.69
CA HIS A 154 34.66 -12.96 6.34
C HIS A 154 35.56 -12.91 5.10
N ASP A 155 36.41 -13.93 4.94
CA ASP A 155 37.24 -14.12 3.76
C ASP A 155 36.54 -15.07 2.79
N ARG A 156 35.64 -14.53 1.98
CA ARG A 156 35.42 -15.13 0.66
C ARG A 156 36.75 -14.96 -0.07
N PRO A 157 37.47 -16.04 -0.45
CA PRO A 157 38.69 -15.86 -1.22
C PRO A 157 38.30 -15.10 -2.48
N SER A 158 38.71 -13.84 -2.57
CA SER A 158 38.67 -13.11 -3.83
C SER A 158 39.39 -14.00 -4.85
N PRO A 159 38.93 -14.09 -6.11
CA PRO A 159 39.70 -14.80 -7.12
C PRO A 159 41.08 -14.14 -7.21
N ILE A 160 42.07 -14.77 -6.57
CA ILE A 160 43.48 -14.40 -6.68
C ILE A 160 43.88 -14.91 -8.05
N TRP A 161 43.81 -14.01 -9.03
CA TRP A 161 44.34 -14.31 -10.35
C TRP A 161 45.85 -14.55 -10.21
N PRO A 162 46.38 -15.67 -10.72
CA PRO A 162 47.82 -15.91 -10.65
C PRO A 162 48.53 -14.80 -11.44
N VAL A 163 49.24 -13.95 -10.70
CA VAL A 163 50.10 -12.91 -11.27
C VAL A 163 51.43 -13.55 -11.63
N ARG A 164 52.00 -13.19 -12.78
CA ARG A 164 53.33 -13.69 -13.17
C ARG A 164 54.37 -13.19 -12.17
N GLN A 165 55.34 -14.03 -11.82
CA GLN A 165 56.40 -13.71 -10.86
C GLN A 165 57.18 -12.45 -11.26
N THR A 166 57.41 -12.26 -12.57
CA THR A 166 58.04 -11.06 -13.12
C THR A 166 57.27 -9.76 -12.90
N ALA A 167 55.94 -9.83 -12.74
CA ALA A 167 55.11 -8.68 -12.42
C ALA A 167 55.06 -8.39 -10.91
N LEU A 168 55.32 -9.39 -10.06
CA LEU A 168 55.49 -9.22 -8.60
C LEU A 168 56.86 -8.61 -8.25
N GLU A 169 57.90 -8.96 -9.02
CA GLU A 169 59.27 -8.47 -8.83
C GLU A 169 59.52 -7.11 -9.50
N GLN A 170 58.56 -6.58 -10.25
CA GLN A 170 58.73 -5.34 -11.00
C GLN A 170 58.59 -4.12 -10.06
N GLU A 171 59.67 -3.35 -9.91
CA GLU A 171 59.60 -2.07 -9.23
C GLU A 171 58.82 -1.03 -10.04
N ALA A 172 57.93 -0.31 -9.37
CA ALA A 172 57.18 0.77 -9.98
C ALA A 172 58.12 1.90 -10.43
N SER A 173 57.89 2.44 -11.63
CA SER A 173 58.62 3.60 -12.13
C SER A 173 58.54 4.77 -11.15
N GLU A 174 59.58 5.59 -11.10
CA GLU A 174 59.65 6.79 -10.26
C GLU A 174 58.44 7.72 -10.45
N ARG A 175 57.92 7.83 -11.69
CA ARG A 175 56.69 8.57 -11.99
C ARG A 175 55.46 7.94 -11.33
N ILE A 176 55.35 6.61 -11.33
CA ILE A 176 54.24 5.89 -10.70
C ILE A 176 54.32 6.08 -9.18
N ASN A 177 55.53 6.06 -8.61
CA ASN A 177 55.74 6.35 -7.19
C ASN A 177 55.38 7.80 -6.83
N GLN A 178 55.66 8.78 -7.71
CA GLN A 178 55.21 10.16 -7.50
C GLN A 178 53.68 10.30 -7.60
N LEU A 179 53.04 9.58 -8.52
CA LEU A 179 51.59 9.60 -8.70
C LEU A 179 50.83 8.82 -7.62
N SER A 180 51.48 7.84 -6.98
CA SER A 180 50.89 7.08 -5.87
C SER A 180 50.88 7.89 -4.57
N MET A 181 51.74 8.91 -4.44
CA MET A 181 51.67 9.85 -3.32
C MET A 181 50.43 10.74 -3.45
N HIS A 182 49.71 10.88 -2.34
CA HIS A 182 48.58 11.81 -2.27
C HIS A 182 49.06 13.25 -2.46
N LYS A 183 48.20 14.10 -3.02
CA LYS A 183 48.50 15.54 -3.13
C LYS A 183 48.44 16.18 -1.73
N ASN A 184 49.44 16.98 -1.39
CA ASN A 184 49.43 17.77 -0.17
C ASN A 184 48.24 18.76 -0.19
N ALA A 185 47.65 18.99 0.98
CA ALA A 185 46.67 20.05 1.14
C ALA A 185 47.30 21.41 0.81
N HIS A 186 46.51 22.34 0.25
CA HIS A 186 46.98 23.69 -0.04
C HIS A 186 47.43 24.39 1.26
N PRO A 187 48.48 25.25 1.27
CA PRO A 187 48.96 25.90 2.49
C PRO A 187 47.90 26.71 3.27
N GLN A 188 46.82 27.12 2.59
CA GLN A 188 45.69 27.86 3.18
C GLN A 188 44.46 26.96 3.45
N HIS A 189 44.57 25.65 3.27
CA HIS A 189 43.49 24.72 3.55
C HIS A 189 43.27 24.62 5.06
N ALA A 190 42.25 25.29 5.57
CA ALA A 190 41.78 25.09 6.93
C ALA A 190 40.92 23.82 6.96
N TYR A 191 41.22 22.91 7.90
CA TYR A 191 40.34 21.77 8.17
C TYR A 191 39.01 22.26 8.77
N ASP A 192 37.94 21.48 8.54
CA ASP A 192 36.66 21.75 9.16
C ASP A 192 36.78 21.79 10.69
N ARG A 193 35.97 22.65 11.32
CA ARG A 193 35.87 22.67 12.79
C ARG A 193 35.42 21.30 13.27
N THR A 194 36.07 20.79 14.31
CA THR A 194 35.66 19.55 14.97
C THR A 194 34.20 19.63 15.40
N ALA A 195 33.44 18.55 15.25
CA ALA A 195 32.02 18.49 15.65
C ALA A 195 31.83 18.68 17.17
N TYR A 196 32.92 18.57 17.93
CA TYR A 196 32.94 18.78 19.36
C TYR A 196 33.25 20.24 19.67
N ILE A 197 32.29 20.93 20.27
CA ILE A 197 32.51 22.25 20.85
C ILE A 197 33.30 22.03 22.15
N GLU A 198 34.57 22.43 22.16
CA GLU A 198 35.35 22.48 23.40
C GLU A 198 34.79 23.60 24.29
N VAL A 199 34.03 23.20 25.31
CA VAL A 199 33.44 24.13 26.27
C VAL A 199 34.54 24.67 27.20
N SER A 200 34.65 25.98 27.30
CA SER A 200 35.65 26.64 28.17
C SER A 200 35.47 26.24 29.64
N PRO A 201 36.55 26.22 30.45
CA PRO A 201 36.45 25.87 31.87
C PRO A 201 35.61 26.87 32.69
N GLY A 202 35.41 28.09 32.18
CA GLY A 202 34.48 29.06 32.76
C GLY A 202 33.02 28.69 32.51
N ALA A 203 32.69 28.28 31.29
CA ALA A 203 31.34 27.83 30.95
C ALA A 203 30.97 26.52 31.69
N LYS A 204 31.93 25.61 31.92
CA LYS A 204 31.70 24.41 32.74
C LYS A 204 31.40 24.70 34.22
N ARG A 205 31.84 25.86 34.74
CA ARG A 205 31.64 26.28 36.13
C ARG A 205 30.52 27.29 36.31
N ALA A 206 29.90 27.76 35.23
CA ALA A 206 28.84 28.75 35.30
C ALA A 206 27.58 28.13 35.91
N ALA A 207 27.07 28.73 36.99
CA ALA A 207 25.78 28.37 37.57
C ALA A 207 24.63 29.05 36.81
N SER A 208 23.46 28.40 36.79
CA SER A 208 22.25 29.01 36.24
C SER A 208 21.85 30.24 37.04
N THR A 209 21.45 31.31 36.35
CA THR A 209 20.80 32.45 37.02
C THR A 209 19.43 32.04 37.53
N GLU A 210 18.95 32.66 38.62
CA GLU A 210 17.61 32.42 39.19
C GLU A 210 16.49 32.48 38.15
N ARG A 211 16.57 33.40 37.18
CA ARG A 211 15.62 33.49 36.06
C ARG A 211 15.62 32.23 35.19
N ILE A 212 16.81 31.70 34.86
CA ILE A 212 16.94 30.47 34.08
C ILE A 212 16.40 29.29 34.88
N GLU A 213 16.66 29.24 36.18
CA GLU A 213 16.09 28.23 37.06
C GLU A 213 14.57 28.30 37.08
N MET A 214 14.00 29.49 37.26
CA MET A 214 12.55 29.71 37.20
C MET A 214 11.94 29.29 35.85
N LEU A 215 12.61 29.58 34.72
CA LEU A 215 12.16 29.17 33.39
C LEU A 215 12.33 27.67 33.13
N SER A 216 13.32 27.04 33.77
CA SER A 216 13.59 25.61 33.69
C SER A 216 12.58 24.77 34.48
N ARG A 217 11.90 25.38 35.47
CA ARG A 217 10.82 24.71 36.20
C ARG A 217 9.68 24.40 35.23
N PRO A 218 9.18 23.15 35.21
CA PRO A 218 8.04 22.81 34.37
C PRO A 218 6.83 23.66 34.80
N LYS A 219 6.21 24.34 33.83
CA LYS A 219 4.97 25.09 34.08
C LYS A 219 3.86 24.12 34.49
N MET A 220 3.22 24.35 35.63
CA MET A 220 2.06 23.55 36.03
C MET A 220 0.85 23.91 35.17
N ARG A 221 -0.13 22.99 35.07
CA ARG A 221 -1.37 23.23 34.31
C ARG A 221 -2.09 24.49 34.80
N GLN A 222 -2.07 24.73 36.11
CA GLN A 222 -2.65 25.91 36.74
C GLN A 222 -1.96 27.23 36.30
N ASP A 223 -0.64 27.22 36.04
CA ASP A 223 0.10 28.40 35.56
C ASP A 223 -0.19 28.72 34.09
N ARG A 224 -0.54 27.70 33.30
CA ARG A 224 -0.87 27.84 31.87
C ARG A 224 -2.35 28.16 31.64
N PHE A 225 -3.21 27.70 32.55
CA PHE A 225 -4.66 27.78 32.45
C PHE A 225 -5.18 28.33 33.78
N GLY A 226 -4.75 29.54 34.14
CA GLY A 226 -5.25 30.25 35.32
C GLY A 226 -6.77 30.12 35.38
N MET A 227 -7.25 29.68 36.55
CA MET A 227 -8.65 29.44 36.88
C MET A 227 -9.59 30.42 36.19
N ASP A 228 -10.39 29.87 35.26
CA ASP A 228 -11.83 30.10 35.07
C ASP A 228 -12.22 29.39 33.77
N GLU A 229 -12.50 28.09 33.85
CA GLU A 229 -13.18 27.38 32.76
C GLU A 229 -14.60 27.94 32.68
N THR A 230 -14.87 28.76 31.66
CA THR A 230 -16.25 29.17 31.34
C THR A 230 -17.04 27.94 30.91
N GLU A 231 -18.37 27.95 31.02
CA GLU A 231 -19.29 26.86 30.59
C GLU A 231 -19.03 26.33 29.16
N TRP A 232 -18.34 27.10 28.32
CA TRP A 232 -17.96 26.75 26.94
C TRP A 232 -16.49 26.33 26.75
N GLY A 233 -15.72 26.11 27.83
CA GLY A 233 -14.33 25.61 27.75
C GLY A 233 -13.33 26.59 27.12
N GLN A 234 -13.64 27.90 27.12
CA GLN A 234 -12.72 28.92 26.65
C GLN A 234 -11.67 29.20 27.72
N TYR A 235 -10.43 28.78 27.45
CA TYR A 235 -9.28 29.22 28.21
C TYR A 235 -8.99 30.67 27.82
N PHE A 236 -9.22 31.59 28.77
CA PHE A 236 -9.06 33.05 28.68
C PHE A 236 -10.21 33.80 27.99
N PRO A 237 -11.09 34.50 28.74
CA PRO A 237 -11.97 35.47 28.12
C PRO A 237 -11.12 36.52 27.40
N VAL A 238 -11.42 36.74 26.11
CA VAL A 238 -10.78 37.80 25.33
C VAL A 238 -10.92 39.11 26.12
N SER A 239 -9.79 39.75 26.43
CA SER A 239 -9.81 41.00 27.19
C SER A 239 -10.73 42.03 26.53
N ASP A 240 -11.42 42.86 27.30
CA ASP A 240 -12.33 43.85 26.74
C ASP A 240 -11.61 44.87 25.84
N ALA A 241 -10.32 45.11 26.09
CA ALA A 241 -9.46 45.90 25.20
C ALA A 241 -9.30 45.23 23.83
N ALA A 242 -9.10 43.91 23.79
CA ALA A 242 -9.01 43.16 22.54
C ALA A 242 -10.36 43.07 21.79
N LYS A 243 -11.49 42.99 22.51
CA LYS A 243 -12.82 43.02 21.90
C LYS A 243 -13.16 44.39 21.28
N LYS A 244 -12.64 45.47 21.87
CA LYS A 244 -12.82 46.86 21.40
C LYS A 244 -11.77 47.30 20.39
N ALA A 245 -10.74 46.50 20.15
CA ALA A 245 -9.67 46.85 19.22
C ALA A 245 -10.18 46.78 17.77
N THR A 246 -9.99 47.86 17.03
CA THR A 246 -10.26 47.92 15.59
C THR A 246 -8.99 47.61 14.80
N ALA A 247 -9.16 47.02 13.62
CA ALA A 247 -8.03 46.75 12.73
C ALA A 247 -7.41 48.07 12.25
N SER A 248 -6.08 48.13 12.15
CA SER A 248 -5.42 49.27 11.48
C SER A 248 -5.73 49.25 9.99
N GLY A 249 -5.76 50.41 9.33
CA GLY A 249 -6.03 50.50 7.88
C GLY A 249 -5.06 49.65 7.02
N ARG A 250 -3.83 49.41 7.51
CA ARG A 250 -2.91 48.46 6.87
C ARG A 250 -3.43 47.02 6.93
N ILE A 251 -3.93 46.59 8.09
CA ILE A 251 -4.49 45.24 8.27
C ILE A 251 -5.74 45.09 7.39
N GLU A 252 -6.58 46.12 7.31
CA GLU A 252 -7.74 46.14 6.41
C GLU A 252 -7.30 45.99 4.95
N SER A 253 -6.29 46.74 4.50
CA SER A 253 -5.75 46.63 3.13
C SER A 253 -5.12 45.27 2.81
N LEU A 254 -4.56 44.59 3.82
CA LEU A 254 -4.02 43.24 3.67
C LEU A 254 -5.10 42.16 3.72
N ALA A 255 -6.22 42.45 4.40
CA ALA A 255 -7.39 41.60 4.46
C ALA A 255 -8.23 41.67 3.18
N GLU A 256 -8.10 42.74 2.38
CA GLU A 256 -8.68 42.79 1.04
C GLU A 256 -8.17 41.62 0.19
N SER A 257 -9.10 40.87 -0.41
CA SER A 257 -8.74 39.79 -1.31
C SER A 257 -7.96 40.32 -2.51
N LYS A 258 -6.96 39.56 -2.96
CA LYS A 258 -6.21 39.90 -4.18
C LYS A 258 -7.17 40.05 -5.37
N ARG A 259 -7.01 41.11 -6.14
CA ARG A 259 -7.77 41.33 -7.38
C ARG A 259 -7.38 40.28 -8.42
N TYR A 260 -8.37 39.78 -9.15
CA TYR A 260 -8.12 38.95 -10.32
C TYR A 260 -7.34 39.74 -11.38
N HIS A 261 -6.52 39.02 -12.17
CA HIS A 261 -5.82 39.62 -13.31
C HIS A 261 -6.83 40.11 -14.35
N ALA A 262 -6.52 41.18 -15.11
CA ALA A 262 -7.43 41.77 -16.08
C ALA A 262 -7.94 40.78 -17.16
N MET A 263 -7.15 39.75 -17.46
CA MET A 263 -7.51 38.67 -18.40
C MET A 263 -7.94 37.37 -17.71
N PHE A 264 -8.20 37.39 -16.40
CA PHE A 264 -8.67 36.20 -15.70
C PHE A 264 -10.04 35.81 -16.25
N GLN A 265 -10.10 34.60 -16.83
CA GLN A 265 -11.34 33.94 -17.20
C GLN A 265 -11.63 32.90 -16.12
N ASN A 266 -12.89 32.82 -15.70
CA ASN A 266 -13.34 31.79 -14.79
C ASN A 266 -13.09 30.40 -15.37
N GLU A 267 -13.17 29.37 -14.52
CA GLU A 267 -13.09 27.99 -14.95
C GLU A 267 -14.08 27.71 -16.10
N LYS A 268 -13.60 27.00 -17.12
CA LYS A 268 -14.49 26.50 -18.17
C LYS A 268 -15.42 25.44 -17.55
N PRO A 269 -16.71 25.41 -17.93
CA PRO A 269 -17.62 24.38 -17.43
C PRO A 269 -17.11 22.98 -17.80
N VAL A 270 -17.44 21.99 -16.97
CA VAL A 270 -17.06 20.57 -17.16
C VAL A 270 -17.46 20.07 -18.56
N GLN A 271 -18.60 20.55 -19.06
CA GLN A 271 -19.03 20.35 -20.44
C GLN A 271 -18.90 21.67 -21.18
N TRP A 272 -17.98 21.73 -22.14
CA TRP A 272 -17.82 22.86 -23.04
C TRP A 272 -17.86 22.35 -24.48
N PRO A 273 -18.46 23.12 -25.41
CA PRO A 273 -18.53 22.72 -26.80
C PRO A 273 -17.11 22.59 -27.35
N VAL A 274 -16.78 21.41 -27.85
CA VAL A 274 -15.56 21.19 -28.62
C VAL A 274 -15.82 21.71 -30.02
N ASP A 275 -14.86 22.43 -30.58
CA ASP A 275 -14.97 22.96 -31.93
C ASP A 275 -15.17 21.83 -32.96
N ASP A 276 -15.99 22.10 -33.96
CA ASP A 276 -16.38 21.12 -34.99
C ASP A 276 -15.15 20.59 -35.75
N GLY A 277 -14.17 21.48 -35.97
CA GLY A 277 -12.89 21.13 -36.58
C GLY A 277 -12.07 20.17 -35.71
N ALA A 278 -12.11 20.32 -34.39
CA ALA A 278 -11.45 19.41 -33.46
C ALA A 278 -12.17 18.06 -33.36
N MET A 279 -13.51 18.02 -33.40
CA MET A 279 -14.27 16.77 -33.45
C MET A 279 -14.04 15.97 -34.74
N LYS A 280 -13.88 16.68 -35.86
CA LYS A 280 -13.66 16.10 -37.19
C LYS A 280 -12.18 15.91 -37.54
N ALA A 281 -11.26 16.32 -36.66
CA ALA A 281 -9.82 16.21 -36.91
C ALA A 281 -9.38 14.74 -36.98
N ILE A 282 -8.84 14.34 -38.12
CA ILE A 282 -8.25 13.02 -38.30
C ILE A 282 -6.77 13.10 -37.92
N ALA A 283 -6.30 12.15 -37.11
CA ALA A 283 -4.90 12.05 -36.74
C ALA A 283 -4.01 11.91 -37.99
N SER A 284 -2.84 12.55 -38.00
CA SER A 284 -1.89 12.46 -39.11
C SER A 284 -1.44 11.02 -39.34
N LEU A 285 -1.02 10.70 -40.57
CA LEU A 285 -0.55 9.35 -40.92
C LEU A 285 0.56 8.85 -39.98
N GLU A 286 1.44 9.75 -39.53
CA GLU A 286 2.52 9.44 -38.61
C GLU A 286 2.01 9.13 -37.19
N ILE A 287 1.08 9.92 -36.68
CA ILE A 287 0.42 9.65 -35.39
C ILE A 287 -0.34 8.32 -35.46
N GLN A 288 -1.03 8.03 -36.57
CA GLN A 288 -1.69 6.74 -36.78
C GLN A 288 -0.70 5.57 -36.82
N LYS A 289 0.49 5.75 -37.41
CA LYS A 289 1.56 4.75 -37.41
C LYS A 289 2.11 4.51 -36.00
N LEU A 290 2.35 5.57 -35.23
CA LEU A 290 2.87 5.49 -33.86
C LEU A 290 1.85 4.93 -32.88
N ALA A 291 0.55 5.18 -33.10
CA ALA A 291 -0.53 4.67 -32.28
C ALA A 291 -0.72 3.15 -32.44
N ARG A 292 -0.18 2.53 -33.50
CA ARG A 292 -0.21 1.07 -33.63
C ARG A 292 0.70 0.45 -32.57
N PRO A 293 0.18 -0.42 -31.68
CA PRO A 293 1.01 -1.08 -30.69
C PRO A 293 2.08 -1.90 -31.41
N ARG A 294 3.33 -1.75 -30.95
CA ARG A 294 4.47 -2.47 -31.55
C ARG A 294 4.24 -3.97 -31.41
N SER A 295 4.16 -4.70 -32.51
CA SER A 295 3.97 -6.15 -32.49
C SER A 295 5.16 -6.83 -31.80
N ARG A 296 4.88 -7.64 -30.77
CA ARG A 296 5.87 -8.32 -29.91
C ARG A 296 6.82 -9.26 -30.66
N THR A 297 6.51 -9.64 -31.90
CA THR A 297 7.36 -10.47 -32.77
C THR A 297 8.62 -9.77 -33.27
N MET A 298 8.79 -8.46 -32.98
CA MET A 298 9.99 -7.68 -33.32
C MET A 298 10.87 -7.33 -32.11
N ILE A 299 10.74 -8.05 -30.99
CA ILE A 299 11.81 -8.07 -29.99
C ILE A 299 12.94 -8.86 -30.64
N LYS A 300 13.89 -8.15 -31.25
CA LYS A 300 15.15 -8.77 -31.65
C LYS A 300 15.85 -9.17 -30.35
N ASP A 301 15.96 -10.46 -30.10
CA ASP A 301 16.73 -10.99 -28.97
C ASP A 301 18.22 -10.61 -29.05
N ASP A 302 18.67 -10.13 -30.21
CA ASP A 302 20.00 -9.53 -30.45
C ASP A 302 20.12 -8.06 -29.95
N TYR A 303 19.26 -7.63 -29.02
CA TYR A 303 19.35 -6.29 -28.44
C TYR A 303 20.55 -6.21 -27.49
N ASP A 304 21.69 -5.81 -28.05
CA ASP A 304 22.84 -5.38 -27.27
C ASP A 304 22.57 -3.95 -26.74
N PRO A 305 22.38 -3.77 -25.42
CA PRO A 305 22.10 -2.47 -24.82
C PRO A 305 23.25 -1.46 -24.97
N TYR A 306 24.45 -1.91 -25.32
CA TYR A 306 25.63 -1.07 -25.52
C TYR A 306 25.88 -0.71 -27.00
N LYS A 307 25.08 -1.27 -27.93
CA LYS A 307 25.24 -1.01 -29.36
C LYS A 307 24.56 0.29 -29.77
N VAL A 308 25.37 1.34 -29.95
CA VAL A 308 24.89 2.63 -30.44
C VAL A 308 24.47 2.51 -31.93
N PRO A 309 23.24 2.89 -32.31
CA PRO A 309 22.81 2.81 -33.69
C PRO A 309 23.57 3.80 -34.57
N MET A 310 23.80 3.45 -35.84
CA MET A 310 24.56 4.31 -36.78
C MET A 310 23.93 5.69 -36.98
N ALA A 311 22.60 5.81 -36.85
CA ALA A 311 21.91 7.08 -36.87
C ALA A 311 22.31 7.98 -35.69
N ALA A 312 22.43 7.41 -34.48
CA ALA A 312 22.88 8.16 -33.31
C ALA A 312 24.36 8.54 -33.40
N ARG A 313 25.22 7.66 -33.95
CA ARG A 313 26.64 7.99 -34.22
C ARG A 313 26.82 9.10 -35.24
N ARG A 314 25.85 9.26 -36.16
CA ARG A 314 25.85 10.29 -37.20
C ARG A 314 25.02 11.52 -36.85
N ALA A 315 24.29 11.49 -35.73
CA ALA A 315 23.48 12.61 -35.29
C ALA A 315 24.41 13.77 -34.95
N ARG A 316 24.11 14.94 -35.51
CA ARG A 316 24.76 16.21 -35.16
C ARG A 316 23.78 17.04 -34.36
N ALA A 317 24.32 17.91 -33.51
CA ALA A 317 23.51 18.91 -32.84
C ALA A 317 22.74 19.74 -33.87
N THR A 318 21.52 20.13 -33.53
CA THR A 318 20.77 21.07 -34.37
C THR A 318 21.44 22.44 -34.28
N PRO A 319 21.36 23.29 -35.32
CA PRO A 319 21.99 24.62 -35.31
C PRO A 319 21.63 25.45 -34.07
N ARG A 320 20.38 25.36 -33.63
CA ARG A 320 19.90 26.02 -32.41
C ARG A 320 20.57 25.49 -31.13
N LEU A 321 20.85 24.19 -31.05
CA LEU A 321 21.59 23.64 -29.90
C LEU A 321 23.03 24.14 -29.91
N ASP A 322 23.67 24.23 -31.08
CA ASP A 322 25.01 24.82 -31.20
C ASP A 322 25.04 26.28 -30.72
N GLU A 323 24.03 27.08 -31.08
CA GLU A 323 23.87 28.46 -30.60
C GLU A 323 23.73 28.55 -29.07
N LEU A 324 22.92 27.66 -28.47
CA LEU A 324 22.70 27.63 -27.02
C LEU A 324 23.90 27.08 -26.25
N CYS A 325 24.72 26.24 -26.88
CA CYS A 325 25.96 25.72 -26.31
C CYS A 325 27.08 26.78 -26.27
N VAL A 326 26.93 27.91 -26.97
CA VAL A 326 27.83 29.05 -26.79
C VAL A 326 27.66 29.60 -25.37
N PRO A 327 28.75 29.66 -24.57
CA PRO A 327 28.64 30.18 -23.22
C PRO A 327 28.15 31.63 -23.26
N LEU A 328 27.07 31.92 -22.51
CA LEU A 328 26.60 33.28 -22.34
C LEU A 328 27.79 34.15 -21.88
N PRO A 329 28.07 35.28 -22.55
CA PRO A 329 29.16 36.15 -22.16
C PRO A 329 28.93 36.54 -20.71
N ARG A 330 29.81 36.05 -19.82
CA ARG A 330 29.79 36.42 -18.41
C ARG A 330 29.75 37.95 -18.36
N LYS A 331 28.87 38.50 -17.51
CA LYS A 331 28.91 39.91 -17.11
C LYS A 331 30.31 40.22 -16.59
N THR A 332 31.22 40.58 -17.48
CA THR A 332 32.57 41.05 -17.16
C THR A 332 32.38 42.39 -16.49
N ARG A 333 32.24 42.36 -15.16
CA ARG A 333 32.31 43.58 -14.36
C ARG A 333 33.74 44.10 -14.51
N ALA A 334 33.90 45.17 -15.28
CA ALA A 334 35.19 45.86 -15.35
C ALA A 334 35.64 46.19 -13.92
N LYS A 335 36.87 45.80 -13.58
CA LYS A 335 37.49 46.16 -12.31
C LYS A 335 37.71 47.67 -12.37
N LYS A 336 37.09 48.42 -11.45
CA LYS A 336 37.26 49.87 -11.39
C LYS A 336 38.73 50.15 -11.07
N ALA A 337 39.38 50.94 -11.92
CA ALA A 337 40.76 51.40 -11.75
C ALA A 337 40.88 52.31 -10.53
#